data_AF-A0A931E5H4-F1
#
_entry.id   AF-A0A931E5H4-F1
#
_cell.length_a   1.000
_cell.length_b   1.000
_cell.length_c   1.000
_cell.angle_alpha   90.00
_cell.angle_beta   90.00
_cell.angle_gamma   90.00
#
_symmetry.space_group_name_H-M   'P 1'
#
loop_
_entity.id
_entity.type
_entity.pdbx_description
1 polymer ?
#
loop_
_entity_poly.entity_id
_entity_poly.type
_entity_poly.pdbx_seq_one_letter_code
_entity_poly.pdbx_strand_id
1 'polypeptide(L)'
;MGFMDNLRRGLERSRETLSEIFYMGGEVTEDFWDDLEDTLVMGDMGAEVAMRVTDDLRERAARENLMRSDQLRRALVERLTAEFPVAERDPFTDTPSIVLFVGINGAGKTTTVGKIAGRAHASGIKTLIGGADT
;
A
#
# COMPACT_ATOMS: atom_id res chain seq x y z
N MET A 1 -1.68 19.99 -9.55
CA MET A 1 -1.52 19.01 -8.48
C MET A 1 -0.90 17.76 -9.08
N GLY A 2 0.21 17.27 -8.51
CA GLY A 2 0.89 16.07 -8.99
C GLY A 2 0.22 14.78 -8.51
N PHE A 3 0.59 13.65 -9.12
CA PHE A 3 0.16 12.31 -8.68
C PHE A 3 0.47 12.06 -7.19
N MET A 4 1.67 12.44 -6.74
CA MET A 4 2.11 12.25 -5.35
C MET A 4 1.26 13.06 -4.36
N ASP A 5 0.76 14.24 -4.74
CA ASP A 5 -0.08 15.05 -3.86
C ASP A 5 -1.45 14.39 -3.65
N ASN A 6 -2.02 13.84 -4.73
CA ASN A 6 -3.29 13.11 -4.67
C ASN A 6 -3.14 11.81 -3.86
N LEU A 7 -2.03 11.09 -4.04
CA LEU A 7 -1.74 9.88 -3.26
C LEU A 7 -1.59 10.20 -1.77
N ARG A 8 -0.81 11.24 -1.43
CA ARG A 8 -0.65 11.68 -0.03
C ARG A 8 -1.96 12.06 0.62
N ARG A 9 -2.85 12.74 -0.11
CA ARG A 9 -4.18 13.11 0.38
C ARG A 9 -5.08 11.89 0.58
N GLY A 10 -5.04 10.94 -0.36
CA GLY A 10 -5.82 9.69 -0.25
C GLY A 10 -5.40 8.81 0.93
N LEU A 11 -4.13 8.90 1.35
CA LEU A 11 -3.55 8.14 2.45
C LEU A 11 -3.47 8.92 3.77
N GLU A 12 -4.07 10.11 3.84
CA GLU A 12 -3.93 11.03 4.99
C GLU A 12 -4.35 10.38 6.30
N ARG A 13 -5.55 9.78 6.33
CA ARG A 13 -6.10 9.11 7.52
C ARG A 13 -5.23 7.97 8.02
N SER A 14 -4.83 7.05 7.13
CA SER A 14 -3.96 5.92 7.50
C SER A 14 -2.59 6.40 8.01
N ARG A 15 -2.06 7.48 7.43
CA ARG A 15 -0.79 8.07 7.87
C ARG A 15 -0.90 8.71 9.25
N GLU A 16 -2.02 9.38 9.55
CA GLU A 16 -2.26 10.00 10.86
C GLU A 16 -2.31 8.92 11.95
N THR A 17 -3.14 7.89 11.78
CA THR A 17 -3.24 6.78 12.74
C THR A 17 -1.90 6.09 13.00
N LEU A 18 -1.14 5.78 11.94
CA LEU A 18 0.19 5.20 12.13
C LEU A 18 1.16 6.17 12.81
N SER A 19 1.07 7.47 12.54
CA SER A 19 1.99 8.45 13.14
C SER A 19 1.76 8.58 14.64
N GLU A 20 0.51 8.53 15.11
CA GLU A 20 0.16 8.64 16.53
C GLU A 20 0.88 7.61 17.40
N ILE A 21 0.96 6.35 16.96
CA ILE A 21 1.67 5.26 17.66
C ILE A 21 3.14 5.59 17.85
N PHE A 22 3.79 6.07 16.78
CA PHE A 22 5.21 6.42 16.82
C PHE A 22 5.50 7.75 17.54
N TYR A 23 4.49 8.58 17.83
CA TYR A 23 4.63 9.81 18.62
C TYR A 23 4.39 9.58 20.13
N MET A 24 3.51 8.65 20.50
CA MET A 24 3.17 8.37 21.90
C MET A 24 4.24 7.57 22.65
N GLY A 25 4.99 6.70 21.95
CA GLY A 25 5.97 5.79 22.55
C GLY A 25 7.42 6.29 22.43
N GLY A 26 7.80 7.30 23.21
CA GLY A 26 9.21 7.70 23.36
C GLY A 26 10.14 6.55 23.82
N GLU A 27 9.54 5.51 24.41
CA GLU A 27 10.16 4.23 24.74
C GLU A 27 9.36 3.07 24.11
N VAL A 28 10.06 2.01 23.73
CA VAL A 28 9.49 0.79 23.14
C VAL A 28 9.09 -0.15 24.27
N THR A 29 7.82 -0.15 24.65
CA THR A 29 7.24 -0.99 25.71
C THR A 29 6.46 -2.17 25.11
N GLU A 30 5.96 -3.08 25.95
CA GLU A 30 4.99 -4.12 25.50
C GLU A 30 3.73 -3.48 24.92
N ASP A 31 3.16 -2.48 25.59
CA ASP A 31 1.97 -1.76 25.13
C ASP A 31 2.15 -1.16 23.71
N PHE A 32 3.36 -0.71 23.37
CA PHE A 32 3.65 -0.22 22.01
C PHE A 32 3.47 -1.31 20.95
N TRP A 33 3.87 -2.56 21.25
CA TRP A 33 3.75 -3.67 20.30
C TRP A 33 2.29 -4.08 20.10
N ASP A 34 1.52 -4.12 21.19
CA ASP A 34 0.09 -4.41 21.16
C ASP A 34 -0.67 -3.33 20.36
N ASP A 35 -0.44 -2.04 20.65
CA ASP A 35 -1.05 -0.92 19.93
C ASP A 35 -0.71 -0.90 18.44
N LEU A 36 0.55 -1.27 18.11
CA LEU A 36 0.99 -1.39 16.72
C LEU A 36 0.25 -2.52 16.01
N GLU A 37 0.15 -3.70 16.61
CA GLU A 37 -0.56 -4.83 16.03
C GLU A 37 -2.03 -4.48 15.78
N ASP A 38 -2.72 -3.99 16.81
CA ASP A 38 -4.13 -3.60 16.74
C ASP A 38 -4.36 -2.57 15.63
N THR A 39 -3.45 -1.61 15.48
CA THR A 39 -3.56 -0.62 14.40
C THR A 39 -3.39 -1.24 13.02
N LEU A 40 -2.44 -2.17 12.84
CA LEU A 40 -2.27 -2.85 11.56
C LEU A 40 -3.51 -3.70 11.22
N VAL A 41 -4.11 -4.35 12.22
CA VAL A 41 -5.39 -5.09 12.06
C VAL A 41 -6.53 -4.15 11.66
N MET A 42 -6.71 -3.04 12.37
CA MET A 42 -7.69 -2.00 12.04
C MET A 42 -7.43 -1.34 10.68
N GLY A 43 -6.19 -1.40 10.20
CA GLY A 43 -5.76 -0.95 8.88
C GLY A 43 -6.00 -1.93 7.73
N ASP A 44 -6.89 -2.91 7.91
CA ASP A 44 -7.27 -3.93 6.92
C ASP A 44 -6.14 -4.90 6.50
N MET A 45 -5.05 -5.03 7.27
CA MET A 45 -4.03 -6.08 6.98
C MET A 45 -4.49 -7.50 7.33
N GLY A 46 -5.45 -7.62 8.25
CA GLY A 46 -5.85 -8.91 8.84
C GLY A 46 -4.89 -9.39 9.94
N ALA A 47 -5.44 -10.14 10.89
CA ALA A 47 -4.74 -10.54 12.11
C ALA A 47 -3.45 -11.33 11.86
N GLU A 48 -3.49 -12.33 10.99
CA GLU A 48 -2.33 -13.20 10.74
C GLU A 48 -1.12 -12.44 10.17
N VAL A 49 -1.38 -11.48 9.28
CA VAL A 49 -0.31 -10.67 8.66
C VAL A 49 0.19 -9.62 9.66
N ALA A 50 -0.72 -8.99 10.42
CA ALA A 50 -0.35 -8.03 11.45
C ALA A 50 0.57 -8.64 12.51
N MET A 51 0.19 -9.77 13.11
CA MET A 51 1.01 -10.51 14.09
C MET A 51 2.41 -10.84 13.53
N ARG A 52 2.47 -11.34 12.30
CA ARG A 52 3.76 -11.69 11.67
C ARG A 52 4.66 -10.48 11.47
N VAL A 53 4.08 -9.35 11.05
CA VAL A 53 4.83 -8.11 10.83
C VAL A 53 5.33 -7.53 12.15
N THR A 54 4.51 -7.56 13.22
CA THR A 54 4.90 -7.07 14.54
C THR A 54 5.96 -7.96 15.19
N ASP A 55 5.82 -9.28 15.12
CA ASP A 55 6.83 -10.24 15.60
C ASP A 55 8.17 -10.07 14.90
N ASP A 56 8.17 -10.02 13.56
CA ASP A 56 9.39 -9.81 12.76
C ASP A 56 10.08 -8.49 13.11
N LEU A 57 9.28 -7.44 13.34
CA LEU A 57 9.78 -6.12 13.73
C LEU A 57 10.38 -6.14 15.14
N ARG A 58 9.74 -6.83 16.08
CA ARG A 58 10.18 -7.00 17.47
C ARG A 58 11.49 -7.76 17.56
N GLU A 59 11.61 -8.87 16.82
CA GLU A 59 12.86 -9.62 16.71
C GLU A 59 13.99 -8.77 16.11
N ARG A 60 13.69 -8.03 15.04
CA ARG A 60 14.65 -7.14 14.39
C ARG A 60 15.10 -6.03 15.34
N ALA A 61 14.17 -5.43 16.08
CA ALA A 61 14.47 -4.39 17.06
C ALA A 61 15.43 -4.89 18.15
N ALA A 62 15.19 -6.09 18.68
CA ALA A 62 16.08 -6.71 19.65
C ALA A 62 17.47 -7.02 19.07
N ARG A 63 17.52 -7.54 17.83
CA ARG A 63 18.77 -7.92 17.16
C ARG A 63 19.64 -6.71 16.80
N GLU A 64 19.02 -5.62 16.35
CA GLU A 64 19.70 -4.40 15.87
C GLU A 64 19.77 -3.29 16.93
N ASN A 65 19.25 -3.53 18.14
CA ASN A 65 19.11 -2.53 19.21
C ASN A 65 18.38 -1.25 18.75
N LEU A 66 17.24 -1.42 18.08
CA LEU A 66 16.39 -0.31 17.65
C LEU A 66 15.58 0.18 18.86
N MET A 67 16.04 1.28 19.46
CA MET A 67 15.46 1.82 20.71
C MET A 67 14.60 3.06 20.49
N ARG A 68 14.57 3.60 19.27
CA ARG A 68 13.83 4.83 18.95
C ARG A 68 12.71 4.58 17.95
N SER A 69 11.61 5.31 18.15
CA SER A 69 10.39 5.20 17.33
C SER A 69 10.63 5.50 15.85
N ASP A 70 11.57 6.40 15.51
CA ASP A 70 11.95 6.68 14.12
C ASP A 70 12.70 5.50 13.45
N GLN A 71 13.53 4.79 14.22
CA GLN A 71 14.21 3.58 13.74
C GLN A 71 13.21 2.45 13.51
N LEU A 72 12.28 2.24 14.45
CA LEU A 72 11.21 1.24 14.31
C LEU A 72 10.29 1.56 13.13
N ARG A 73 9.89 2.81 12.96
CA ARG A 73 9.07 3.24 11.81
C ARG A 73 9.77 2.93 10.49
N ARG A 74 11.08 3.16 10.40
CA ARG A 74 11.86 2.83 9.20
C ARG A 74 11.92 1.31 8.99
N ALA A 75 12.20 0.54 10.04
CA ALA A 75 12.25 -0.92 9.96
C ALA A 75 10.89 -1.53 9.57
N LEU A 76 9.78 -0.97 10.06
CA LEU A 76 8.42 -1.35 9.65
C LEU A 76 8.20 -1.08 8.15
N VAL A 77 8.57 0.10 7.65
CA VAL A 77 8.45 0.43 6.22
C VAL A 77 9.24 -0.55 5.36
N GLU A 78 10.48 -0.86 5.74
CA GLU A 78 11.32 -1.84 5.04
C GLU A 78 10.68 -3.23 5.04
N ARG A 79 10.17 -3.67 6.20
CA ARG A 79 9.51 -4.97 6.37
C ARG A 79 8.24 -5.08 5.52
N LEU A 80 7.38 -4.05 5.53
CA LEU A 80 6.16 -4.01 4.74
C LEU A 80 6.46 -3.94 3.24
N THR A 81 7.46 -3.15 2.83
CA THR A 81 7.84 -3.03 1.42
C THR A 81 8.35 -4.37 0.86
N ALA A 82 9.01 -5.18 1.68
CA ALA A 82 9.49 -6.50 1.28
C ALA A 82 8.36 -7.52 0.95
N GLU A 83 7.13 -7.28 1.42
CA GLU A 83 5.96 -8.12 1.06
C GLU A 83 5.43 -7.81 -0.34
N PHE A 84 5.70 -6.62 -0.87
CA PHE A 84 5.19 -6.24 -2.18
C PHE A 84 6.04 -6.89 -3.29
N PRO A 85 5.44 -7.72 -4.17
CA PRO A 85 6.16 -8.28 -5.30
C PRO A 85 6.53 -7.17 -6.29
N VAL A 86 7.69 -7.33 -6.91
CA VAL A 86 8.06 -6.49 -8.06
C VAL A 86 7.24 -6.94 -9.27
N ALA A 87 6.56 -6.01 -9.92
CA ALA A 87 5.83 -6.31 -11.15
C ALA A 87 6.80 -6.81 -12.24
N GLU A 88 6.58 -8.03 -12.73
CA GLU A 88 7.45 -8.65 -13.74
C GLU A 88 7.40 -7.92 -15.09
N ARG A 89 6.25 -7.34 -15.43
CA ARG A 89 6.03 -6.59 -16.66
C ARG A 89 4.89 -5.57 -16.53
N ASP A 90 4.97 -4.52 -17.33
CA ASP A 90 3.83 -3.65 -17.60
C ASP A 90 2.94 -4.32 -18.67
N PRO A 91 1.64 -4.57 -18.41
CA PRO A 91 0.77 -5.20 -19.41
C PRO A 91 0.53 -4.34 -20.66
N PHE A 92 0.95 -3.07 -20.67
CA PHE A 92 0.78 -2.14 -21.79
C PHE A 92 2.04 -1.90 -22.62
N THR A 93 3.18 -2.55 -22.33
CA THR A 93 4.42 -2.35 -23.11
C THR A 93 4.42 -3.05 -24.46
N ASP A 94 3.75 -4.20 -24.59
CA ASP A 94 3.68 -4.95 -25.85
C ASP A 94 2.52 -4.41 -26.72
N THR A 95 2.79 -4.06 -27.97
CA THR A 95 1.72 -3.62 -28.90
C THR A 95 1.52 -4.61 -30.05
N PRO A 96 0.28 -5.11 -30.28
CA PRO A 96 -0.93 -4.81 -29.51
C PRO A 96 -0.98 -5.52 -28.13
N SER A 97 -1.37 -4.79 -27.08
CA SER A 97 -1.71 -5.36 -25.76
C SER A 97 -3.23 -5.54 -25.67
N ILE A 98 -3.68 -6.72 -25.24
CA ILE A 98 -5.10 -6.96 -24.93
C ILE A 98 -5.23 -7.19 -23.42
N VAL A 99 -5.94 -6.29 -22.74
CA VAL A 99 -6.13 -6.33 -21.28
C VAL A 99 -7.62 -6.45 -20.98
N LEU A 100 -8.01 -7.53 -20.29
CA LEU A 100 -9.37 -7.75 -19.81
C LEU A 100 -9.49 -7.32 -18.35
N PHE A 101 -10.42 -6.42 -18.05
CA PHE A 101 -10.70 -5.97 -16.69
C PHE A 101 -11.86 -6.78 -16.10
N VAL A 102 -11.61 -7.45 -14.98
CA VAL A 102 -12.59 -8.29 -14.28
C VAL A 102 -12.82 -7.77 -12.86
N GLY A 103 -13.99 -8.07 -12.29
CA GLY A 103 -14.34 -7.68 -10.92
C GLY A 103 -15.86 -7.55 -10.71
N ILE A 104 -16.28 -7.37 -9.46
CA ILE A 104 -17.69 -7.24 -9.10
C ILE A 104 -18.28 -5.87 -9.50
N ASN A 105 -19.60 -5.75 -9.47
CA ASN A 105 -20.30 -4.48 -9.73
C ASN A 105 -19.98 -3.45 -8.64
N GLY A 106 -19.82 -2.19 -9.03
CA GLY A 106 -19.47 -1.10 -8.10
C GLY A 106 -17.98 -0.98 -7.75
N ALA A 107 -17.12 -1.94 -8.11
CA ALA A 107 -15.67 -1.88 -7.86
C ALA A 107 -14.90 -0.84 -8.71
N GLY A 108 -15.60 -0.06 -9.54
CA GLY A 108 -15.00 1.00 -10.35
C GLY A 108 -14.32 0.53 -11.65
N LYS A 109 -14.62 -0.67 -12.16
CA LYS A 109 -14.05 -1.22 -13.41
C LYS A 109 -14.10 -0.23 -14.58
N THR A 110 -15.29 0.23 -14.96
CA THR A 110 -15.50 1.15 -16.08
C THR A 110 -14.78 2.47 -15.87
N THR A 111 -14.80 3.00 -14.65
CA THR A 111 -14.06 4.22 -14.27
C THR A 111 -12.55 4.05 -14.43
N THR A 112 -12.02 2.89 -14.03
CA THR A 112 -10.59 2.55 -14.16
C THR A 112 -10.19 2.40 -15.61
N VAL A 113 -11.00 1.73 -16.44
CA VAL A 113 -10.77 1.62 -17.90
C VAL A 113 -10.70 3.00 -18.54
N GLY A 114 -11.64 3.90 -18.23
CA GLY A 114 -11.63 5.26 -18.75
C GLY A 114 -10.40 6.07 -18.32
N LYS A 115 -9.97 5.96 -17.06
CA LYS A 115 -8.76 6.63 -16.56
C LYS A 115 -7.49 6.13 -17.27
N ILE A 116 -7.35 4.81 -17.43
CA ILE A 116 -6.21 4.20 -18.11
C ILE A 116 -6.19 4.60 -19.59
N ALA A 117 -7.33 4.51 -20.28
CA ALA A 117 -7.44 4.92 -21.69
C ALA A 117 -7.15 6.41 -21.90
N GLY A 118 -7.63 7.28 -20.99
CA GLY A 118 -7.33 8.71 -21.04
C GLY A 118 -5.83 9.00 -20.87
N ARG A 119 -5.15 8.30 -19.96
CA ARG A 119 -3.69 8.39 -19.79
C ARG A 119 -2.93 7.89 -21.01
N ALA A 120 -3.34 6.76 -21.58
CA ALA A 120 -2.75 6.20 -22.79
C ALA A 120 -2.89 7.16 -23.97
N HIS A 121 -4.08 7.72 -24.17
CA HIS A 121 -4.34 8.73 -25.20
C HIS A 121 -3.48 9.98 -25.02
N ALA A 122 -3.39 10.53 -23.81
CA ALA A 122 -2.52 11.67 -23.50
C ALA A 122 -1.03 11.38 -23.74
N SER A 123 -0.63 10.11 -23.72
CA SER A 123 0.74 9.65 -24.01
C SER A 123 0.94 9.26 -25.47
N GLY A 124 -0.04 9.50 -26.34
CA GLY A 124 0.02 9.19 -27.78
C GLY A 124 -0.23 7.73 -28.16
N ILE A 125 -0.65 6.89 -27.20
CA ILE A 125 -0.91 5.46 -27.44
C ILE A 125 -2.30 5.28 -28.05
N LYS A 126 -2.37 4.61 -29.20
CA LYS A 126 -3.64 4.24 -29.85
C LYS A 126 -4.37 3.21 -28.99
N THR A 127 -5.56 3.56 -28.52
CA THR A 127 -6.35 2.75 -27.59
C THR A 127 -7.73 2.46 -28.18
N LEU A 128 -8.19 1.23 -28.06
CA LEU A 128 -9.56 0.80 -28.38
C LEU A 128 -10.21 0.25 -27.10
N ILE A 129 -11.44 0.68 -26.80
CA ILE A 129 -12.21 0.18 -25.66
C ILE A 129 -13.33 -0.72 -26.20
N GLY A 130 -13.41 -1.95 -25.69
CA GLY A 130 -14.53 -2.86 -25.94
C GLY A 130 -15.53 -2.83 -24.78
N GLY A 131 -16.79 -2.49 -25.08
CA GLY A 131 -17.88 -2.53 -24.10
C GLY A 131 -18.46 -3.94 -23.96
N ALA A 132 -17.83 -4.78 -23.13
CA ALA A 132 -18.24 -6.17 -22.89
C ALA A 132 -19.03 -6.39 -21.59
N ASP A 133 -19.35 -5.31 -20.86
CA ASP A 133 -20.22 -5.30 -19.67
C ASP A 133 -21.63 -4.90 -20.15
N THR A 134 -22.54 -5.87 -20.31
CA THR A 134 -23.88 -5.73 -20.94
C THR A 134 -25.01 -5.87 -19.93
#